data_AF-A0A359AUR0-F1
#
_entry.id   AF-A0A359AUR0-F1
#
_cell.length_a   1.000
_cell.length_b   1.000
_cell.length_c   1.000
_cell.angle_alpha   90.00
_cell.angle_beta   90.00
_cell.angle_gamma   90.00
#
_symmetry.space_group_name_H-M   'P 1'
#
loop_
_entity.id
_entity.type
_entity.pdbx_description
1 polymer ?
#
loop_
_entity_poly.entity_id
_entity_poly.type
_entity_poly.pdbx_seq_one_letter_code
_entity_poly.pdbx_strand_id
1 'polypeptide(L)'
;TDAIDRLHSTASSHRRVMVIELMGHHAGWIALHAGMAGGADIILLPELGYRMEAIMCKINKRMELGKAYSIVAVAEGIKIKDSNERPAIYFARKIEEETGFETRETVLGYIQRGGSPTAYDRILGTMLGGHAAKLIHEGKFGRMVAKIDNKITDVSLEDVAGKLRLVSSDTPLVLQGKRMGISFGV
;
A
#
# COMPACT_ATOMS: atom_id res chain seq x y z
N THR A 1 -9.22 0.88 -4.22
CA THR A 1 -9.72 -0.01 -3.15
C THR A 1 -10.62 -1.10 -3.69
N ASP A 2 -11.32 -0.91 -4.83
CA ASP A 2 -12.25 -1.89 -5.44
C ASP A 2 -11.84 -3.36 -5.35
N ALA A 3 -10.58 -3.71 -5.62
CA ALA A 3 -10.11 -5.10 -5.49
C ALA A 3 -10.19 -5.63 -4.04
N ILE A 4 -9.80 -4.82 -3.05
CA ILE A 4 -9.89 -5.19 -1.63
C ILE A 4 -11.36 -5.28 -1.20
N ASP A 5 -12.19 -4.34 -1.65
CA ASP A 5 -13.63 -4.32 -1.35
C ASP A 5 -14.32 -5.58 -1.90
N ARG A 6 -13.93 -6.05 -3.09
CA ARG A 6 -14.40 -7.32 -3.66
C ARG A 6 -13.92 -8.53 -2.87
N LEU A 7 -12.67 -8.52 -2.37
CA LEU A 7 -12.16 -9.59 -1.52
C LEU A 7 -12.91 -9.69 -0.19
N HIS A 8 -13.38 -8.58 0.39
CA HIS A 8 -14.23 -8.62 1.58
C HIS A 8 -15.48 -9.49 1.36
N SER A 9 -16.17 -9.30 0.22
CA SER A 9 -17.41 -10.02 -0.10
C SER A 9 -17.22 -11.53 -0.28
N THR A 10 -16.04 -11.95 -0.74
CA THR A 10 -15.73 -13.38 -0.96
C THR A 10 -15.15 -14.02 0.30
N ALA A 11 -14.35 -13.28 1.07
CA ALA A 11 -13.71 -13.75 2.29
C ALA A 11 -14.72 -14.00 3.42
N SER A 12 -15.75 -13.15 3.54
CA SER A 12 -16.82 -13.32 4.55
C SER A 12 -17.57 -14.64 4.42
N SER A 13 -17.65 -15.19 3.21
CA SER A 13 -18.46 -16.37 2.90
C SER A 13 -17.75 -17.70 3.19
N HIS A 14 -16.41 -17.72 3.25
CA HIS A 14 -15.64 -18.97 3.30
C HIS A 14 -14.61 -19.07 4.44
N ARG A 15 -14.58 -18.10 5.35
CA ARG A 15 -13.63 -18.02 6.46
C ARG A 15 -12.15 -18.13 6.07
N ARG A 16 -11.72 -17.31 5.11
CA ARG A 16 -10.37 -17.37 4.49
C ARG A 16 -9.47 -16.22 4.92
N VAL A 17 -8.17 -16.41 4.80
CA VAL A 17 -7.22 -15.29 4.79
C VAL A 17 -6.97 -14.88 3.33
N MET A 18 -7.11 -13.59 3.04
CA MET A 18 -6.84 -13.04 1.71
C MET A 18 -5.57 -12.20 1.76
N VAL A 19 -4.57 -12.57 0.96
CA VAL A 19 -3.32 -11.81 0.82
C VAL A 19 -3.35 -11.10 -0.53
N ILE A 20 -3.26 -9.77 -0.52
CA ILE A 20 -3.30 -8.96 -1.75
C ILE A 20 -1.99 -8.22 -1.95
N GLU A 21 -1.33 -8.47 -3.08
CA GLU A 21 -0.11 -7.76 -3.48
C GLU A 21 -0.44 -6.51 -4.30
N LEU A 22 0.08 -5.39 -3.83
CA LEU A 22 -0.13 -4.05 -4.36
C LEU A 22 1.18 -3.50 -4.92
N MET A 23 1.06 -2.74 -6.01
CA MET A 23 2.22 -2.07 -6.60
C MET A 23 2.76 -0.99 -5.67
N GLY A 24 3.99 -0.55 -5.91
CA GLY A 24 4.65 0.48 -5.11
C GLY A 24 6.16 0.52 -5.30
N HIS A 25 6.73 -0.44 -6.03
CA HIS A 25 8.14 -0.60 -6.26
C HIS A 25 8.93 -0.64 -4.96
N HIS A 26 9.59 0.45 -4.55
CA HIS A 26 10.34 0.52 -3.29
C HIS A 26 9.60 1.26 -2.17
N ALA A 27 8.40 1.79 -2.43
CA ALA A 27 7.65 2.59 -1.48
C ALA A 27 6.27 1.97 -1.17
N GLY A 28 5.92 1.94 0.11
CA GLY A 28 4.70 1.34 0.63
C GLY A 28 3.44 2.23 0.54
N TRP A 29 3.48 3.39 -0.12
CA TRP A 29 2.38 4.36 -0.08
C TRP A 29 1.05 3.82 -0.60
N ILE A 30 1.06 3.03 -1.68
CA ILE A 30 -0.16 2.43 -2.24
C ILE A 30 -0.71 1.38 -1.27
N ALA A 31 0.15 0.50 -0.75
CA ALA A 31 -0.27 -0.52 0.23
C ALA A 31 -0.83 0.10 1.52
N LEU A 32 -0.19 1.17 2.01
CA LEU A 32 -0.67 1.92 3.17
C LEU A 32 -2.06 2.53 2.92
N HIS A 33 -2.23 3.31 1.85
CA HIS A 33 -3.49 3.99 1.59
C HIS A 33 -4.61 3.02 1.19
N ALA A 34 -4.33 2.08 0.28
CA ALA A 34 -5.31 1.12 -0.18
C ALA A 34 -5.69 0.13 0.93
N GLY A 35 -4.73 -0.36 1.70
CA GLY A 35 -4.99 -1.22 2.85
C GLY A 35 -5.83 -0.50 3.91
N MET A 36 -5.50 0.75 4.24
CA MET A 36 -6.29 1.53 5.20
C MET A 36 -7.73 1.77 4.71
N ALA A 37 -7.88 2.27 3.48
CA ALA A 37 -9.17 2.64 2.93
C ALA A 37 -10.04 1.41 2.61
N GLY A 38 -9.40 0.30 2.23
CA GLY A 38 -10.04 -0.97 1.94
C GLY A 38 -10.21 -1.87 3.16
N GLY A 39 -9.97 -1.41 4.39
CA GLY A 39 -10.27 -2.19 5.60
C GLY A 39 -9.35 -3.42 5.82
N ALA A 40 -8.11 -3.37 5.35
CA ALA A 40 -7.13 -4.41 5.62
C ALA A 40 -6.79 -4.51 7.11
N ASP A 41 -6.64 -5.73 7.60
CA ASP A 41 -6.34 -6.01 9.00
C ASP A 41 -4.84 -6.00 9.30
N ILE A 42 -4.06 -6.32 8.26
CA ILE A 42 -2.61 -6.34 8.26
C ILE A 42 -2.14 -5.60 7.01
N ILE A 43 -1.21 -4.66 7.16
CA ILE A 43 -0.60 -3.92 6.06
C ILE A 43 0.92 -4.07 6.17
N LEU A 44 1.53 -4.78 5.23
CA LEU A 44 2.97 -5.02 5.18
C LEU A 44 3.63 -4.03 4.22
N LEU A 45 4.64 -3.31 4.72
CA LEU A 45 5.35 -2.25 4.02
C LEU A 45 6.86 -2.55 3.99
N PRO A 46 7.56 -2.32 2.87
CA PRO A 46 9.00 -2.58 2.79
C PRO A 46 9.79 -1.75 3.80
N GLU A 47 9.32 -0.55 4.13
CA GLU A 47 10.02 0.38 5.03
C GLU A 47 9.98 -0.03 6.50
N LEU A 48 8.97 -0.80 6.91
CA LEU A 48 8.81 -1.21 8.31
C LEU A 48 9.41 -2.60 8.57
N GLY A 49 9.62 -3.39 7.53
CA GLY A 49 9.96 -4.81 7.67
C GLY A 49 8.77 -5.63 8.16
N TYR A 50 9.03 -6.88 8.54
CA TYR A 50 8.00 -7.79 9.03
C TYR A 50 8.57 -8.83 9.99
N ARG A 51 7.71 -9.34 10.88
CA ARG A 51 7.92 -10.49 11.75
C ARG A 51 6.75 -11.46 11.55
N MET A 52 7.05 -12.69 11.15
CA MET A 52 6.01 -13.70 10.87
C MET A 52 5.16 -13.97 12.12
N GLU A 53 5.78 -13.95 13.29
CA GLU A 53 5.11 -14.14 14.58
C GLU A 53 4.06 -13.06 14.84
N ALA A 54 4.34 -11.81 14.48
CA ALA A 54 3.41 -10.69 14.65
C ALA A 54 2.21 -10.81 13.69
N ILE A 55 2.44 -11.32 12.48
CA ILE A 55 1.40 -11.58 11.49
C ILE A 55 0.49 -12.72 11.99
N MET A 56 1.06 -13.86 12.40
CA MET A 56 0.30 -15.00 12.91
C MET A 56 -0.48 -14.66 14.17
N CYS A 57 0.15 -13.97 15.13
CA CYS A 57 -0.53 -13.53 16.35
C CYS A 57 -1.77 -12.69 16.03
N LYS A 58 -1.67 -11.79 15.04
CA LYS A 58 -2.80 -10.97 14.63
C LYS A 58 -3.92 -11.79 13.99
N ILE A 59 -3.58 -12.74 13.11
CA ILE A 59 -4.55 -13.62 12.45
C ILE A 59 -5.27 -14.48 13.48
N ASN A 60 -4.53 -15.19 14.32
CA ASN A 60 -5.08 -16.07 15.36
C ASN A 60 -6.01 -15.31 16.31
N LYS A 61 -5.58 -14.15 16.81
CA LYS A 61 -6.39 -13.31 17.70
C LYS A 61 -7.72 -12.89 17.05
N ARG A 62 -7.73 -12.62 15.74
CA ARG A 62 -8.97 -12.26 15.03
C ARG A 62 -9.91 -13.46 14.92
N MET A 63 -9.36 -14.63 14.66
CA MET A 63 -10.13 -15.87 14.55
C MET A 63 -10.73 -16.29 15.90
N GLU A 64 -9.98 -16.14 16.99
CA GLU A 64 -10.47 -16.33 18.37
C GLU A 64 -11.65 -15.40 18.70
N LEU A 65 -11.62 -14.17 18.19
CA LEU A 65 -12.73 -13.21 18.30
C LEU A 65 -13.93 -13.54 17.38
N GLY A 66 -13.93 -14.71 16.75
CA GLY A 66 -15.01 -15.17 15.87
C GLY A 66 -15.09 -14.41 14.54
N LYS A 67 -14.10 -13.59 14.19
CA LYS A 67 -14.09 -12.90 12.90
C LYS A 67 -13.86 -13.94 11.80
N ALA A 68 -14.73 -13.91 10.79
CA ALA A 68 -14.72 -14.93 9.75
C ALA A 68 -13.43 -14.90 8.91
N TYR A 69 -12.82 -13.74 8.66
CA TYR A 69 -11.71 -13.62 7.72
C TYR A 69 -10.70 -12.52 8.12
N SER A 70 -9.54 -12.54 7.46
CA SER A 70 -8.54 -11.48 7.55
C SER A 70 -8.04 -11.07 6.18
N ILE A 71 -7.84 -9.77 5.98
CA ILE A 71 -7.20 -9.22 4.76
C ILE A 71 -5.80 -8.72 5.09
N VAL A 72 -4.84 -9.18 4.31
CA VAL A 72 -3.42 -8.83 4.39
C VAL A 72 -3.04 -8.08 3.12
N ALA A 73 -2.84 -6.77 3.22
CA ALA A 73 -2.33 -5.95 2.13
C ALA A 73 -0.80 -5.96 2.15
N VAL A 74 -0.17 -6.29 1.03
CA VAL A 74 1.28 -6.49 0.93
C VAL A 74 1.83 -5.62 -0.19
N ALA A 75 2.81 -4.78 0.11
CA ALA A 75 3.54 -4.06 -0.92
C ALA A 75 4.50 -4.99 -1.70
N GLU A 76 4.53 -4.87 -3.03
CA GLU A 76 5.42 -5.66 -3.90
C GLU A 76 6.92 -5.47 -3.58
N GLY A 77 7.28 -4.35 -2.94
CA GLY A 77 8.65 -3.99 -2.60
C GLY A 77 9.27 -4.74 -1.42
N ILE A 78 8.49 -5.57 -0.72
CA ILE A 78 8.99 -6.33 0.42
C ILE A 78 10.01 -7.35 -0.06
N LYS A 79 11.19 -7.34 0.56
CA LYS A 79 12.22 -8.34 0.32
C LYS A 79 12.03 -9.52 1.27
N ILE A 80 11.89 -10.71 0.70
CA ILE A 80 11.85 -11.96 1.46
C ILE A 80 13.29 -12.46 1.61
N LYS A 81 13.65 -12.90 2.81
CA LYS A 81 14.97 -13.52 3.04
C LYS A 81 15.03 -14.87 2.31
N ASP A 82 16.12 -15.08 1.58
CA ASP A 82 16.45 -16.37 0.95
C ASP A 82 15.42 -16.89 -0.08
N SER A 83 14.56 -16.02 -0.60
CA SER A 83 13.58 -16.37 -1.64
C SER A 83 13.34 -15.22 -2.61
N ASN A 84 13.20 -15.56 -3.89
CA ASN A 84 12.75 -14.65 -4.95
C ASN A 84 11.25 -14.81 -5.25
N GLU A 85 10.51 -15.49 -4.37
CA GLU A 85 9.06 -15.57 -4.47
C GLU A 85 8.43 -14.18 -4.40
N ARG A 86 7.24 -14.04 -4.99
CA ARG A 86 6.45 -12.83 -4.84
C ARG A 86 5.96 -12.69 -3.39
N PRO A 87 5.95 -11.48 -2.80
CA PRO A 87 5.44 -11.25 -1.45
C PRO A 87 4.09 -11.91 -1.17
N ALA A 88 3.11 -11.76 -2.07
CA ALA A 88 1.79 -12.36 -1.89
C ALA A 88 1.84 -13.89 -1.72
N ILE A 89 2.59 -14.56 -2.59
CA ILE A 89 2.69 -16.03 -2.62
C ILE A 89 3.38 -16.53 -1.35
N TYR A 90 4.50 -15.90 -0.98
CA TYR A 90 5.24 -16.27 0.22
C TYR A 90 4.40 -16.14 1.49
N PHE A 91 3.74 -14.99 1.69
CA PHE A 91 2.93 -14.78 2.89
C PHE A 91 1.71 -15.68 2.91
N ALA A 92 1.04 -15.90 1.77
CA ALA A 92 -0.12 -16.79 1.72
C ALA A 92 0.25 -18.22 2.12
N ARG A 93 1.30 -18.77 1.50
CA ARG A 93 1.82 -20.10 1.82
C ARG A 93 2.21 -20.22 3.28
N LYS A 94 2.96 -19.26 3.82
CA LYS A 94 3.41 -19.31 5.21
C LYS A 94 2.28 -19.20 6.22
N ILE A 95 1.30 -18.35 5.95
CA ILE A 95 0.10 -18.24 6.79
C ILE A 95 -0.64 -19.56 6.81
N GLU A 96 -0.85 -20.20 5.65
CA GLU A 96 -1.55 -21.48 5.58
C GLU A 96 -0.78 -22.62 6.26
N GLU A 97 0.53 -22.71 6.05
CA GLU A 97 1.42 -23.69 6.70
C GLU A 97 1.36 -23.60 8.24
N GLU A 98 1.36 -22.38 8.80
CA GLU A 98 1.47 -22.17 10.25
C GLU A 98 0.12 -22.12 10.97
N THR A 99 -0.95 -21.68 10.29
CA THR A 99 -2.27 -21.50 10.91
C THR A 99 -3.28 -22.58 10.54
N GLY A 100 -3.07 -23.27 9.42
CA GLY A 100 -4.03 -24.22 8.84
C GLY A 100 -5.27 -23.57 8.24
N PHE A 101 -5.34 -22.23 8.18
CA PHE A 101 -6.45 -21.53 7.53
C PHE A 101 -6.23 -21.46 6.03
N GLU A 102 -7.28 -21.80 5.25
CA GLU A 102 -7.25 -21.64 3.79
C GLU A 102 -6.90 -20.19 3.46
N THR A 103 -5.76 -20.01 2.79
CA THR A 103 -5.22 -18.70 2.47
C THR A 103 -5.11 -18.56 0.98
N ARG A 104 -5.57 -17.43 0.44
CA ARG A 104 -5.49 -17.16 -0.99
C ARG A 104 -4.79 -15.86 -1.25
N GLU A 105 -3.89 -15.89 -2.21
CA GLU A 105 -3.22 -14.73 -2.72
C GLU A 105 -3.94 -14.13 -3.93
N THR A 106 -3.82 -12.83 -4.09
CA THR A 106 -4.23 -12.11 -5.29
C THR A 106 -3.18 -11.09 -5.61
N VAL A 107 -2.63 -11.18 -6.82
CA VAL A 107 -1.69 -10.18 -7.30
C VAL A 107 -2.34 -9.33 -8.36
N LEU A 108 -2.57 -8.05 -8.05
CA LEU A 108 -3.23 -7.15 -8.99
C LEU A 108 -2.35 -6.82 -10.20
N GLY A 109 -1.05 -6.60 -9.98
CA GLY A 109 -0.11 -6.24 -11.04
C GLY A 109 -0.57 -5.01 -11.85
N TYR A 110 -0.46 -5.10 -13.18
CA TYR A 110 -0.62 -3.97 -14.11
C TYR A 110 -2.00 -3.33 -14.16
N ILE A 111 -3.05 -3.98 -13.66
CA ILE A 111 -4.39 -3.38 -13.65
C ILE A 111 -4.41 -2.06 -12.84
N GLN A 112 -3.49 -1.91 -11.89
CA GLN A 112 -3.34 -0.70 -11.07
C GLN A 112 -2.82 0.51 -11.85
N ARG A 113 -2.21 0.30 -13.02
CA ARG A 113 -1.71 1.39 -13.90
C ARG A 113 -2.71 1.80 -14.97
N GLY A 114 -3.77 1.02 -15.15
CA GLY A 114 -4.83 1.29 -16.12
C GLY A 114 -6.08 1.89 -15.49
N GLY A 115 -7.07 2.19 -16.33
CA GLY A 115 -8.35 2.74 -15.90
C GLY A 115 -8.47 4.25 -16.11
N SER A 116 -9.68 4.77 -15.91
CA SER A 116 -9.94 6.20 -16.02
C SER A 116 -9.44 6.93 -14.77
N PRO A 117 -8.72 8.06 -14.91
CA PRO A 117 -8.25 8.84 -13.76
C PRO A 117 -9.44 9.38 -12.97
N THR A 118 -9.27 9.48 -11.65
CA THR A 118 -10.29 10.03 -10.75
C THR A 118 -10.48 11.54 -10.99
N ALA A 119 -11.56 12.11 -10.47
CA ALA A 119 -11.77 13.56 -10.53
C ALA A 119 -10.60 14.33 -9.90
N TYR A 120 -10.05 13.81 -8.80
CA TYR A 120 -8.87 14.38 -8.14
C TYR A 120 -7.65 14.38 -9.06
N ASP A 121 -7.33 13.24 -9.68
CA ASP A 121 -6.17 13.12 -10.56
C ASP A 121 -6.29 14.03 -11.79
N ARG A 122 -7.49 14.16 -12.36
CA ARG A 122 -7.75 15.07 -13.49
C ARG A 122 -7.50 16.52 -13.12
N ILE A 123 -8.08 16.98 -12.00
CA ILE A 123 -7.89 18.36 -11.52
C ILE A 123 -6.43 18.61 -11.17
N LEU A 124 -5.77 17.66 -10.48
CA LEU A 124 -4.35 17.75 -10.16
C LEU A 124 -3.49 17.86 -11.43
N GLY A 125 -3.75 17.02 -12.44
CA GLY A 125 -3.08 17.08 -13.73
C GLY A 125 -3.21 18.45 -14.40
N THR A 126 -4.41 19.02 -14.42
CA THR A 126 -4.64 20.38 -14.95
C THR A 126 -3.85 21.44 -14.18
N MET A 127 -3.88 21.39 -12.85
CA MET A 127 -3.16 22.35 -12.00
C MET A 127 -1.65 22.27 -12.19
N LEU A 128 -1.08 21.05 -12.23
CA LEU A 128 0.35 20.83 -12.43
C LEU A 128 0.78 21.28 -13.83
N GLY A 129 0.02 20.92 -14.87
CA GLY A 129 0.31 21.29 -16.26
C GLY A 129 0.24 22.80 -16.49
N GLY A 130 -0.78 23.46 -15.95
CA GLY A 130 -0.90 24.93 -16.03
C GLY A 130 0.26 25.66 -15.34
N HIS A 131 0.68 25.17 -14.17
CA HIS A 131 1.83 25.74 -13.47
C HIS A 131 3.15 25.48 -14.23
N ALA A 132 3.32 24.30 -14.84
CA ALA A 132 4.48 24.01 -15.68
C ALA A 132 4.56 24.96 -16.88
N ALA A 133 3.44 25.23 -17.55
CA ALA A 133 3.37 26.19 -18.66
C ALA A 133 3.76 27.61 -18.21
N LYS A 134 3.32 28.02 -17.01
CA LYS A 134 3.73 29.29 -16.40
C LYS A 134 5.25 29.36 -16.17
N LEU A 135 5.87 28.31 -15.63
CA LEU A 135 7.33 28.28 -15.43
C LEU A 135 8.10 28.41 -16.74
N ILE A 136 7.64 27.74 -17.80
CA ILE A 136 8.22 27.85 -19.14
C ILE A 136 8.12 29.29 -19.65
N HIS A 137 6.95 29.92 -19.53
CA HIS A 137 6.74 31.31 -19.94
C HIS A 137 7.66 32.28 -19.17
N GLU A 138 7.91 32.02 -17.89
CA GLU A 138 8.83 32.80 -17.04
C GLU A 138 10.32 32.46 -17.25
N GLY A 139 10.66 31.53 -18.16
CA GLY A 139 12.03 31.10 -18.41
C GLY A 139 12.68 30.30 -17.27
N LYS A 140 11.88 29.73 -16.35
CA LYS A 140 12.35 28.99 -15.17
C LYS A 140 12.47 27.49 -15.47
N PHE A 141 13.63 27.09 -16.00
CA PHE A 141 13.96 25.69 -16.30
C PHE A 141 14.69 24.98 -15.15
N GLY A 142 14.81 23.65 -15.24
CA GLY A 142 15.46 22.83 -14.22
C GLY A 142 14.61 22.62 -12.96
N ARG A 143 13.29 22.75 -13.08
CA ARG A 143 12.34 22.72 -11.95
C ARG A 143 11.25 21.68 -12.16
N MET A 144 10.77 21.11 -11.07
CA MET A 144 9.65 20.17 -11.04
C MET A 144 8.47 20.82 -10.33
N VAL A 145 7.30 20.80 -10.96
CA VAL A 145 6.05 21.23 -10.31
C VAL A 145 5.64 20.17 -9.29
N ALA A 146 5.31 20.61 -8.08
CA ALA A 146 4.91 19.77 -6.97
C ALA A 146 3.69 20.33 -6.24
N LYS A 147 3.01 19.47 -5.48
CA LYS A 147 1.99 19.88 -4.52
C LYS A 147 2.54 19.70 -3.10
N ILE A 148 2.79 20.81 -2.40
CA ILE A 148 3.31 20.84 -1.04
C ILE A 148 2.29 21.59 -0.17
N ASP A 149 1.87 20.99 0.94
CA ASP A 149 0.86 21.57 1.86
C ASP A 149 -0.40 22.11 1.15
N ASN A 150 -0.93 21.30 0.24
CA ASN A 150 -2.06 21.62 -0.63
C ASN A 150 -1.88 22.81 -1.59
N LYS A 151 -0.68 23.34 -1.74
CA LYS A 151 -0.34 24.41 -2.68
C LYS A 151 0.45 23.85 -3.85
N ILE A 152 0.12 24.33 -5.05
CA ILE A 152 0.90 24.04 -6.26
C ILE A 152 2.10 24.98 -6.28
N THR A 153 3.28 24.40 -6.32
CA THR A 153 4.56 25.09 -6.28
C THR A 153 5.56 24.33 -7.14
N ASP A 154 6.83 24.71 -7.05
CA ASP A 154 7.91 24.17 -7.84
C ASP A 154 9.18 24.08 -7.00
N VAL A 155 9.97 23.04 -7.27
CA VAL A 155 11.22 22.75 -6.58
C VAL A 155 12.33 22.54 -7.59
N SER A 156 13.59 22.74 -7.20
CA SER A 156 14.72 22.42 -8.08
C SER A 156 14.74 20.92 -8.34
N LEU A 157 15.02 20.51 -9.58
CA LEU A 157 15.22 19.09 -9.90
C LEU A 157 16.42 18.52 -9.15
N GLU A 158 17.48 19.31 -8.95
CA GLU A 158 18.68 18.92 -8.22
C GLU A 158 18.38 18.54 -6.76
N ASP A 159 17.39 19.20 -6.14
CA ASP A 159 17.02 18.93 -4.76
C ASP A 159 16.28 17.61 -4.57
N VAL A 160 15.65 17.07 -5.63
CA VAL A 160 14.75 15.91 -5.55
C VAL A 160 15.21 14.70 -6.35
N ALA A 161 16.06 14.90 -7.36
CA ALA A 161 16.54 13.81 -8.20
C ALA A 161 17.23 12.72 -7.37
N GLY A 162 16.88 11.47 -7.64
CA GLY A 162 17.44 10.31 -6.93
C GLY A 162 16.94 10.10 -5.50
N LYS A 163 16.07 10.98 -4.97
CA LYS A 163 15.51 10.83 -3.62
C LYS A 163 14.15 10.12 -3.69
N LEU A 164 13.92 9.23 -2.72
CA LEU A 164 12.64 8.57 -2.53
C LEU A 164 11.92 9.16 -1.33
N ARG A 165 10.62 9.43 -1.49
CA ARG A 165 9.73 9.71 -0.36
C ARG A 165 9.19 8.37 0.14
N LEU A 166 9.67 7.94 1.29
CA LEU A 166 9.34 6.65 1.90
C LEU A 166 8.32 6.80 3.02
N VAL A 167 7.60 5.71 3.32
CA VAL A 167 6.76 5.63 4.52
C VAL A 167 7.64 5.43 5.74
N SER A 168 7.25 6.01 6.87
CA SER A 168 7.92 5.89 8.16
C SER A 168 6.96 5.47 9.26
N SER A 169 7.48 5.01 10.40
CA SER A 169 6.67 4.56 11.54
C SER A 169 5.86 5.68 12.21
N ASP A 170 6.30 6.93 12.06
CA ASP A 170 5.67 8.17 12.53
C ASP A 170 4.75 8.82 11.48
N THR A 171 4.65 8.25 10.27
CA THR A 171 3.69 8.70 9.26
C THR A 171 2.28 8.74 9.87
N PRO A 172 1.52 9.86 9.77
CA PRO A 172 0.25 10.02 10.48
C PRO A 172 -0.74 8.86 10.25
N LEU A 173 -0.82 8.35 9.02
CA LEU A 173 -1.72 7.25 8.68
C LEU A 173 -1.29 5.91 9.30
N VAL A 174 0.02 5.67 9.46
CA VAL A 174 0.53 4.49 10.18
C VAL A 174 0.16 4.59 11.66
N LEU A 175 0.34 5.76 12.27
CA LEU A 175 -0.03 6.01 13.66
C LEU A 175 -1.54 5.80 13.91
N GLN A 176 -2.39 6.35 13.04
CA GLN A 176 -3.84 6.14 13.15
C GLN A 176 -4.22 4.67 12.90
N GLY A 177 -3.58 4.02 11.92
CA GLY A 177 -3.77 2.59 11.68
C GLY A 177 -3.53 1.72 12.90
N LYS A 178 -2.40 1.96 13.60
CA LYS A 178 -2.07 1.23 14.83
C LYS A 178 -3.14 1.43 15.91
N ARG A 179 -3.65 2.66 16.07
CA ARG A 179 -4.73 2.99 17.03
C ARG A 179 -6.06 2.32 16.66
N MET A 180 -6.32 2.15 15.38
CA MET A 180 -7.48 1.39 14.87
C MET A 180 -7.27 -0.13 14.93
N GLY A 181 -6.12 -0.58 15.45
CA GLY A 181 -5.81 -1.99 15.63
C GLY A 181 -5.37 -2.68 14.34
N ILE A 182 -4.94 -1.96 13.32
CA ILE A 182 -4.29 -2.54 12.13
C ILE A 182 -2.87 -2.95 12.51
N SER A 183 -2.47 -4.16 12.11
CA SER A 183 -1.09 -4.63 12.28
C SER A 183 -0.24 -4.18 11.10
N PHE A 184 0.99 -3.74 11.36
CA PHE A 184 1.98 -3.43 10.33
C PHE A 184 3.07 -4.51 10.22
N GLY A 185 2.82 -5.70 10.78
CA GLY A 185 3.77 -6.81 10.78
C GLY A 185 4.97 -6.63 11.71
N VAL A 186 4.98 -5.60 12.56
CA VAL A 186 6.07 -5.28 13.51
C VAL A 186 5.58 -5.13 14.92
#